data_AF-A0A528B6A8-F1
#
_entry.id   AF-A0A528B6A8-F1
#
_cell.length_a   1.000
_cell.length_b   1.000
_cell.length_c   1.000
_cell.angle_alpha   90.00
_cell.angle_beta   90.00
_cell.angle_gamma   90.00
#
_symmetry.space_group_name_H-M   'P 1'
#
loop_
_entity.id
_entity.type
_entity.pdbx_description
1 polymer ?
#
loop_
_entity_poly.entity_id
_entity_poly.type
_entity_poly.pdbx_seq_one_letter_code
_entity_poly.pdbx_strand_id
1 'polypeptide(L)'
;GKPVLCEKPLAENYQRANEMADAAEQAGIINMVNLTYRNVAPLQKARTMVLAGEIGQVRHVEASYLQSWLVSKFWGDWRTDSKWLWRLSRAHGSNGVLGDVGIHILDFASYGAALDIDHVFCRLRSFDKAPDNRIGEYELDANDSFTMALDFSNGAFGVVHA
;
A
#
# COMPACT_ATOMS: atom_id res chain seq x y z
N GLY A 1 4.10 9.45 -25.11
CA GLY A 1 5.30 10.30 -25.24
C GLY A 1 5.36 11.47 -24.26
N LYS A 2 4.65 11.46 -23.13
CA LYS A 2 4.84 12.42 -22.03
C LYS A 2 5.29 11.64 -20.79
N PRO A 3 6.25 12.13 -20.00
CA PRO A 3 6.54 11.56 -18.68
C PRO A 3 5.31 11.64 -17.78
N VAL A 4 5.06 10.59 -16.99
CA VAL A 4 3.92 10.52 -16.06
C VAL A 4 4.41 10.22 -14.63
N LEU A 5 3.97 11.04 -13.68
CA LEU A 5 3.93 10.70 -12.27
C LEU A 5 2.50 10.27 -11.94
N CYS A 6 2.29 8.98 -11.70
CA CYS A 6 0.98 8.40 -11.38
C CYS A 6 0.82 8.28 -9.86
N GLU A 7 -0.36 8.56 -9.35
CA GLU A 7 -0.68 8.24 -7.96
C GLU A 7 -0.67 6.73 -7.71
N LYS A 8 -0.56 6.37 -6.44
CA LYS A 8 -0.68 4.98 -5.98
C LYS A 8 -2.14 4.66 -5.61
N PRO A 9 -2.55 3.37 -5.63
CA PRO A 9 -1.85 2.27 -6.30
C PRO A 9 -1.77 2.50 -7.82
N LEU A 10 -0.80 1.88 -8.49
CA LEU A 10 -0.60 2.09 -9.94
C LEU A 10 -1.87 1.84 -10.75
N ALA A 11 -2.64 0.82 -10.34
CA ALA A 11 -3.97 0.53 -10.85
C ALA A 11 -4.76 -0.32 -9.85
N GLU A 12 -6.03 -0.58 -10.18
CA GLU A 12 -6.96 -1.27 -9.28
C GLU A 12 -6.77 -2.79 -9.25
N ASN A 13 -6.01 -3.33 -10.21
CA ASN A 13 -5.66 -4.74 -10.27
C ASN A 13 -4.34 -4.94 -11.00
N TYR A 14 -3.78 -6.14 -10.84
CA TYR A 14 -2.51 -6.54 -11.43
C TYR A 14 -2.49 -6.40 -12.95
N GLN A 15 -3.53 -6.88 -13.66
CA GLN A 15 -3.56 -6.86 -15.11
C GLN A 15 -3.38 -5.45 -15.66
N ARG A 16 -4.16 -4.48 -15.14
CA ARG A 16 -4.05 -3.08 -15.55
C ARG A 16 -2.72 -2.45 -15.14
N ALA A 17 -2.22 -2.77 -13.94
CA ALA A 17 -0.91 -2.29 -13.50
C ALA A 17 0.21 -2.80 -14.43
N ASN A 18 0.13 -4.05 -14.87
CA ASN A 18 1.08 -4.64 -15.82
C ASN A 18 0.99 -3.99 -17.20
N GLU A 19 -0.23 -3.79 -17.72
CA GLU A 19 -0.44 -3.07 -18.98
C GLU A 19 0.17 -1.65 -18.94
N MET A 20 0.04 -0.96 -17.80
CA MET A 20 0.64 0.36 -17.59
C MET A 20 2.17 0.30 -17.50
N ALA A 21 2.72 -0.72 -16.84
CA ALA A 21 4.16 -0.95 -16.76
C ALA A 21 4.75 -1.24 -18.15
N ASP A 22 4.16 -2.17 -18.91
CA ASP A 22 4.56 -2.51 -20.27
C ASP A 22 4.54 -1.27 -21.19
N ALA A 23 3.48 -0.46 -21.10
CA ALA A 23 3.37 0.78 -21.87
C ALA A 23 4.44 1.82 -21.48
N ALA A 24 4.76 1.93 -20.18
CA ALA A 24 5.81 2.82 -19.68
C ALA A 24 7.20 2.38 -20.17
N GLU A 25 7.48 1.08 -20.16
CA GLU A 25 8.72 0.48 -20.66
C GLU A 25 8.87 0.68 -22.18
N GLN A 26 7.84 0.37 -22.95
CA GLN A 26 7.83 0.55 -24.41
C GLN A 26 8.01 2.01 -24.82
N ALA A 27 7.47 2.95 -24.04
CA ALA A 27 7.61 4.37 -24.32
C ALA A 27 9.07 4.86 -24.16
N GLY A 28 9.91 4.16 -23.39
CA GLY A 28 11.32 4.50 -23.21
C GLY A 28 11.58 5.87 -22.58
N ILE A 29 10.59 6.41 -21.86
CA ILE A 29 10.66 7.70 -21.17
C ILE A 29 10.41 7.51 -19.67
N ILE A 30 10.87 8.48 -18.88
CA ILE A 30 10.73 8.42 -17.42
C ILE A 30 9.25 8.41 -17.03
N ASN A 31 8.88 7.42 -16.22
CA ASN A 31 7.59 7.33 -15.55
C ASN A 31 7.82 6.93 -14.08
N MET A 32 6.90 7.29 -13.20
CA MET A 32 7.02 7.05 -11.77
C MET A 32 5.67 6.80 -11.12
N VAL A 33 5.65 5.93 -10.12
CA VAL A 33 4.52 5.78 -9.17
C VAL A 33 4.84 6.58 -7.92
N ASN A 34 3.88 7.36 -7.42
CA ASN A 34 4.05 8.22 -6.26
C ASN A 34 4.05 7.45 -4.93
N LEU A 35 5.11 6.66 -4.69
CA LEU A 35 5.38 6.01 -3.42
C LEU A 35 6.18 6.95 -2.50
N THR A 36 5.53 8.04 -2.10
CA THR A 36 6.20 9.22 -1.51
C THR A 36 7.05 8.90 -0.28
N TYR A 37 6.66 7.89 0.50
CA TYR A 37 7.40 7.51 1.72
C TYR A 37 8.81 6.98 1.46
N ARG A 38 9.14 6.56 0.23
CA ARG A 38 10.53 6.30 -0.17
C ARG A 38 11.44 7.50 0.09
N ASN A 39 10.91 8.72 -0.02
CA ASN A 39 11.71 9.94 -0.02
C ASN A 39 12.02 10.48 1.38
N VAL A 40 11.59 9.81 2.46
CA VAL A 40 11.94 10.24 3.81
C VAL A 40 13.42 9.93 4.10
N ALA A 41 14.16 10.92 4.60
CA ALA A 41 15.60 10.80 4.83
C ALA A 41 16.00 9.59 5.71
N PRO A 42 15.27 9.23 6.78
CA PRO A 42 15.61 8.06 7.58
C PRO A 42 15.56 6.74 6.79
N LEU A 43 14.58 6.56 5.89
CA LEU A 43 14.45 5.36 5.08
C LEU A 43 15.57 5.27 4.03
N GLN A 44 15.91 6.39 3.39
CA GLN A 44 17.04 6.47 2.46
C GLN A 44 18.37 6.11 3.12
N LYS A 45 18.58 6.57 4.37
CA LYS A 45 19.76 6.20 5.15
C LYS A 45 19.73 4.73 5.54
N ALA A 46 18.60 4.21 6.01
CA ALA A 46 18.46 2.79 6.36
C ALA A 46 18.77 1.88 5.17
N ARG A 47 18.19 2.15 3.99
CA ARG A 47 18.49 1.41 2.76
C ARG A 47 19.97 1.46 2.41
N THR A 48 20.61 2.62 2.50
CA THR A 48 22.06 2.77 2.26
C THR A 48 22.88 1.88 3.20
N MET A 49 22.55 1.84 4.50
CA MET A 49 23.24 0.99 5.47
C MET A 49 23.07 -0.50 5.16
N VAL A 50 21.88 -0.92 4.73
CA VAL A 50 21.62 -2.31 4.31
C VAL A 50 22.48 -2.67 3.09
N LEU A 51 22.47 -1.83 2.05
CA LEU A 51 23.25 -2.04 0.84
C LEU A 51 24.78 -2.03 1.09
N ALA A 52 25.24 -1.25 2.07
CA ALA A 52 26.64 -1.21 2.49
C ALA A 52 27.04 -2.41 3.37
N GLY A 53 26.09 -3.26 3.76
CA GLY A 53 26.34 -4.40 4.65
C GLY A 53 26.60 -4.03 6.10
N GLU A 54 26.32 -2.78 6.51
CA GLU A 54 26.60 -2.28 7.86
C GLU A 54 25.83 -3.02 8.96
N ILE A 55 24.69 -3.63 8.61
CA ILE A 55 23.85 -4.40 9.54
C ILE A 55 23.94 -5.92 9.31
N GLY A 56 24.83 -6.38 8.42
CA GLY A 56 24.92 -7.77 8.00
C GLY A 56 23.73 -8.24 7.17
N GLN A 57 23.46 -9.55 7.18
CA GLN A 57 22.33 -10.14 6.46
C GLN A 57 21.01 -9.85 7.19
N VAL A 58 20.08 -9.19 6.50
CA VAL A 58 18.70 -9.02 6.99
C VAL A 58 18.06 -10.38 7.23
N ARG A 59 17.51 -10.59 8.43
CA ARG A 59 16.82 -11.83 8.83
C ARG A 59 15.33 -11.64 9.05
N HIS A 60 14.92 -10.44 9.45
CA HIS A 60 13.53 -10.12 9.76
C HIS A 60 13.21 -8.68 9.38
N VAL A 61 12.03 -8.42 8.82
CA VAL A 61 11.49 -7.08 8.56
C VAL A 61 10.10 -6.97 9.15
N GLU A 62 9.88 -5.99 10.02
CA GLU A 62 8.55 -5.66 10.55
C GLU A 62 8.17 -4.25 10.14
N ALA A 63 6.94 -4.06 9.66
CA ALA A 63 6.45 -2.75 9.26
C ALA A 63 4.94 -2.61 9.50
N SER A 64 4.50 -1.41 9.88
CA SER A 64 3.08 -1.12 10.11
C SER A 64 2.68 0.25 9.62
N TYR A 65 1.46 0.38 9.09
CA TYR A 65 0.87 1.69 8.80
C TYR A 65 -0.50 1.81 9.45
N LEU A 66 -0.52 2.47 10.61
CA LEU A 66 -1.70 2.58 11.45
C LEU A 66 -2.41 3.93 11.23
N GLN A 67 -3.71 3.88 10.97
CA GLN A 67 -4.57 5.06 10.85
C GLN A 67 -5.87 4.90 11.66
N SER A 68 -6.52 6.01 11.96
CA SER A 68 -7.71 6.04 12.82
C SER A 68 -8.85 6.89 12.28
N TRP A 69 -8.84 7.26 10.99
CA TRP A 69 -9.81 8.21 10.44
C TRP A 69 -11.25 7.68 10.43
N LEU A 70 -11.47 6.36 10.45
CA LEU A 70 -12.82 5.76 10.57
C LEU A 70 -13.41 5.82 11.99
N VAL A 71 -12.54 5.93 13.00
CA VAL A 71 -12.89 5.93 14.43
C VAL A 71 -12.65 7.27 15.11
N SER A 72 -12.13 8.26 14.37
CA SER A 72 -11.84 9.61 14.82
C SER A 72 -12.59 10.64 13.98
N LYS A 73 -12.93 11.78 14.58
CA LYS A 73 -13.55 12.92 13.88
C LYS A 73 -12.57 14.03 13.53
N PHE A 74 -11.26 13.83 13.75
CA PHE A 74 -10.24 14.86 13.56
C PHE A 74 -10.22 15.42 12.12
N TRP A 75 -10.53 14.59 11.13
CA TRP A 75 -10.56 14.95 9.70
C TRP A 75 -11.98 15.15 9.15
N GLY A 76 -12.97 15.30 10.04
CA GLY A 76 -14.41 15.29 9.70
C GLY A 76 -15.09 13.96 10.03
N ASP A 77 -16.40 13.89 9.80
CA ASP A 77 -17.21 12.69 10.04
C ASP A 77 -17.67 12.09 8.70
N TRP A 78 -16.98 11.03 8.28
CA TRP A 78 -17.23 10.32 7.03
C TRP A 78 -18.64 9.74 6.92
N ARG A 79 -19.37 9.59 8.05
CA ARG A 79 -20.76 9.10 8.05
C ARG A 79 -21.74 10.17 7.56
N THR A 80 -21.34 11.43 7.59
CA THR A 80 -22.18 12.59 7.21
C THR A 80 -21.66 13.35 6.00
N ASP A 81 -20.41 13.11 5.59
CA ASP A 81 -19.78 13.71 4.42
C ASP A 81 -19.31 12.61 3.46
N SER A 82 -19.82 12.63 2.23
CA SER A 82 -19.55 11.59 1.23
C SER A 82 -18.14 11.64 0.63
N LYS A 83 -17.36 12.71 0.89
CA LYS A 83 -16.04 12.96 0.29
C LYS A 83 -15.08 11.76 0.31
N TRP A 84 -15.16 10.92 1.34
CA TRP A 84 -14.25 9.79 1.55
C TRP A 84 -14.90 8.41 1.35
N LEU A 85 -16.21 8.33 1.09
CA LEU A 85 -16.93 7.05 1.01
C LEU A 85 -16.45 6.16 -0.15
N TRP A 86 -15.96 6.75 -1.24
CA TRP A 86 -15.38 5.98 -2.35
C TRP A 86 -14.22 5.09 -1.89
N ARG A 87 -13.44 5.50 -0.87
CA ARG A 87 -12.34 4.71 -0.30
C ARG A 87 -12.82 3.47 0.44
N LEU A 88 -14.11 3.38 0.75
CA LEU A 88 -14.70 2.25 1.46
C LEU A 88 -15.47 1.32 0.52
N SER A 89 -15.54 1.64 -0.77
CA SER A 89 -16.36 0.91 -1.74
C SER A 89 -15.54 0.35 -2.90
N ARG A 90 -15.54 -0.97 -3.05
CA ARG A 90 -14.82 -1.66 -4.13
C ARG A 90 -15.41 -1.34 -5.51
N ALA A 91 -16.73 -1.16 -5.57
CA ALA A 91 -17.42 -0.73 -6.79
C ALA A 91 -16.93 0.63 -7.31
N HIS A 92 -16.35 1.46 -6.44
CA HIS A 92 -15.79 2.78 -6.75
C HIS A 92 -14.26 2.76 -6.87
N GLY A 93 -13.66 1.57 -7.07
CA GLY A 93 -12.22 1.41 -7.30
C GLY A 93 -11.38 1.24 -6.04
N SER A 94 -11.98 1.18 -4.85
CA SER A 94 -11.19 0.97 -3.63
C SER A 94 -10.69 -0.47 -3.49
N ASN A 95 -9.42 -0.60 -3.17
CA ASN A 95 -8.80 -1.83 -2.67
C ASN A 95 -8.64 -1.83 -1.14
N GLY A 96 -9.38 -0.96 -0.45
CA GLY A 96 -9.38 -0.79 1.01
C GLY A 96 -8.03 -0.36 1.57
N VAL A 97 -7.82 -0.68 2.84
CA VAL A 97 -6.56 -0.41 3.55
C VAL A 97 -5.36 -1.05 2.86
N LEU A 98 -5.50 -2.27 2.32
CA LEU A 98 -4.44 -2.91 1.54
C LEU A 98 -4.00 -2.07 0.33
N GLY A 99 -4.95 -1.54 -0.45
CA GLY A 99 -4.63 -0.74 -1.63
C GLY A 99 -4.19 0.68 -1.33
N ASP A 100 -4.71 1.29 -0.26
CA ASP A 100 -4.45 2.70 0.06
C ASP A 100 -3.15 2.88 0.86
N VAL A 101 -3.04 2.25 2.03
CA VAL A 101 -1.86 2.37 2.91
C VAL A 101 -0.98 1.13 2.87
N GLY A 102 -1.55 -0.03 2.55
CA GLY A 102 -0.83 -1.30 2.42
C GLY A 102 0.26 -1.25 1.36
N ILE A 103 -0.03 -0.69 0.18
CA ILE A 103 0.97 -0.51 -0.88
C ILE A 103 2.17 0.32 -0.40
N HIS A 104 1.92 1.36 0.42
CA HIS A 104 3.01 2.18 0.95
C HIS A 104 3.88 1.42 1.93
N ILE A 105 3.29 0.66 2.86
CA ILE A 105 4.08 -0.02 3.89
C ILE A 105 4.80 -1.25 3.35
N LEU A 106 4.22 -1.93 2.35
CA LEU A 106 4.89 -3.01 1.62
C LEU A 106 6.09 -2.48 0.84
N ASP A 107 5.90 -1.37 0.13
CA ASP A 107 6.98 -0.68 -0.55
C ASP A 107 8.05 -0.18 0.41
N PHE A 108 7.66 0.43 1.52
CA PHE A 108 8.57 0.92 2.55
C PHE A 108 9.44 -0.21 3.11
N ALA A 109 8.85 -1.37 3.39
CA ALA A 109 9.54 -2.54 3.92
C ALA A 109 10.53 -3.13 2.91
N SER A 110 10.09 -3.42 1.68
CA SER A 110 10.95 -4.01 0.63
C SER A 110 12.05 -3.05 0.19
N TYR A 111 11.71 -1.77 0.00
CA TYR A 111 12.67 -0.74 -0.35
C TYR A 111 13.67 -0.50 0.78
N GLY A 112 13.22 -0.39 2.04
CA GLY A 112 14.12 -0.20 3.17
C GLY A 112 15.09 -1.37 3.36
N ALA A 113 14.58 -2.60 3.24
CA ALA A 113 15.36 -3.82 3.36
C ALA A 113 16.24 -4.14 2.13
N ALA A 114 16.04 -3.43 1.02
CA ALA A 114 16.70 -3.73 -0.26
C ALA A 114 16.51 -5.19 -0.71
N LEU A 115 15.31 -5.72 -0.49
CA LEU A 115 14.93 -7.09 -0.81
C LEU A 115 13.60 -7.12 -1.54
N ASP A 116 13.48 -8.05 -2.48
CA ASP A 116 12.22 -8.36 -3.13
C ASP A 116 11.39 -9.30 -2.25
N ILE A 117 10.07 -9.12 -2.29
CA ILE A 117 9.11 -10.02 -1.64
C ILE A 117 8.87 -11.20 -2.58
N ASP A 118 9.01 -12.43 -2.06
CA ASP A 118 8.91 -13.66 -2.84
C ASP A 118 7.56 -14.38 -2.56
N HIS A 119 7.18 -14.53 -1.29
CA HIS A 119 5.92 -15.16 -0.90
C HIS A 119 5.16 -14.30 0.11
N VAL A 120 3.82 -14.35 0.05
CA VAL A 120 2.94 -13.66 0.99
C VAL A 120 1.83 -14.57 1.48
N PHE A 121 1.51 -14.47 2.76
CA PHE A 121 0.25 -14.95 3.32
C PHE A 121 -0.47 -13.77 3.96
N CYS A 122 -1.60 -13.37 3.37
CA CYS A 122 -2.34 -12.19 3.79
C CYS A 122 -3.76 -12.55 4.23
N ARG A 123 -4.17 -12.01 5.39
CA ARG A 123 -5.55 -12.04 5.84
C ARG A 123 -6.10 -10.62 5.88
N LEU A 124 -7.16 -10.40 5.10
CA LEU A 124 -7.93 -9.17 5.11
C LEU A 124 -9.07 -9.23 6.12
N ARG A 125 -9.44 -8.07 6.66
CA ARG A 125 -10.60 -7.89 7.52
C ARG A 125 -11.38 -6.66 7.12
N SER A 126 -12.70 -6.80 7.07
CA SER A 126 -13.66 -5.69 7.08
C SER A 126 -14.48 -5.77 8.35
N PHE A 127 -14.82 -4.61 8.92
CA PHE A 127 -15.72 -4.48 10.06
C PHE A 127 -17.05 -3.86 9.61
N ASP A 128 -18.08 -4.02 10.43
CA ASP A 128 -19.37 -3.37 10.21
C ASP A 128 -19.24 -1.86 10.48
N LYS A 129 -19.63 -1.05 9.50
CA LYS A 129 -19.38 0.39 9.45
C LYS A 129 -20.65 1.23 9.62
N ALA A 130 -21.76 0.74 9.07
CA ALA A 130 -23.06 1.39 9.02
C ALA A 130 -24.17 0.32 8.93
N PRO A 131 -25.45 0.67 9.18
CA PRO A 131 -26.57 -0.22 8.85
C PRO A 131 -26.45 -0.73 7.42
N ASP A 132 -26.57 -2.04 7.25
CA ASP A 132 -26.42 -2.76 5.97
C ASP A 132 -25.08 -2.52 5.25
N ASN A 133 -24.05 -2.03 5.96
CA ASN A 133 -22.77 -1.58 5.41
C ASN A 133 -22.94 -0.68 4.17
N ARG A 134 -23.90 0.26 4.22
CA ARG A 134 -24.22 1.12 3.09
C ARG A 134 -24.49 2.56 3.53
N ILE A 135 -24.00 3.52 2.75
CA ILE A 135 -24.38 4.94 2.86
C ILE A 135 -24.63 5.47 1.45
N GLY A 136 -25.88 5.80 1.13
CA GLY A 136 -26.27 6.20 -0.22
C GLY A 136 -25.94 5.12 -1.26
N GLU A 137 -25.20 5.51 -2.30
CA GLU A 137 -24.75 4.60 -3.36
C GLU A 137 -23.53 3.75 -2.99
N TYR A 138 -22.88 4.04 -1.86
CA TYR A 138 -21.65 3.38 -1.45
C TYR A 138 -21.96 2.13 -0.62
N GLU A 139 -21.72 0.96 -1.21
CA GLU A 139 -21.53 -0.27 -0.45
C GLU A 139 -20.14 -0.25 0.17
N LEU A 140 -20.06 -0.43 1.49
CA LEU A 140 -18.85 -0.23 2.29
C LEU A 140 -18.08 -1.55 2.50
N ASP A 141 -17.79 -2.23 1.40
CA ASP A 141 -17.26 -3.59 1.29
C ASP A 141 -15.72 -3.69 1.21
N ALA A 142 -15.01 -2.56 1.25
CA ALA A 142 -13.55 -2.57 1.26
C ALA A 142 -12.98 -3.09 2.60
N ASN A 143 -11.75 -3.61 2.57
CA ASN A 143 -11.03 -4.04 3.78
C ASN A 143 -10.59 -2.83 4.62
N ASP A 144 -10.67 -3.00 5.94
CA ASP A 144 -10.32 -2.01 6.96
C ASP A 144 -9.00 -2.32 7.65
N SER A 145 -8.50 -3.55 7.51
CA SER A 145 -7.23 -3.97 8.07
C SER A 145 -6.70 -5.21 7.36
N PHE A 146 -5.39 -5.39 7.42
CA PHE A 146 -4.76 -6.65 7.04
C PHE A 146 -3.64 -7.04 8.00
N THR A 147 -3.39 -8.34 8.04
CA THR A 147 -2.14 -8.91 8.57
C THR A 147 -1.49 -9.72 7.47
N MET A 148 -0.18 -9.57 7.32
CA MET A 148 0.57 -10.22 6.25
C MET A 148 1.89 -10.77 6.80
N ALA A 149 2.14 -12.05 6.53
CA ALA A 149 3.45 -12.66 6.65
C ALA A 149 4.13 -12.67 5.27
N LEU A 150 5.43 -12.41 5.25
CA LEU A 150 6.25 -12.29 4.05
C LEU A 150 7.46 -13.20 4.12
N ASP A 151 7.83 -13.81 3.00
CA ASP A 151 9.18 -14.32 2.77
C ASP A 151 9.86 -13.43 1.73
N PHE A 152 11.07 -12.96 2.03
CA PHE A 152 11.89 -12.19 1.09
C PHE A 152 12.81 -13.10 0.29
N SER A 153 13.29 -12.61 -0.85
CA SER A 153 14.12 -13.36 -1.80
C SER A 153 15.44 -13.91 -1.23
N ASN A 154 15.92 -13.37 -0.11
CA ASN A 154 17.12 -13.86 0.60
C ASN A 154 16.82 -14.81 1.77
N GLY A 155 15.56 -15.21 1.96
CA GLY A 155 15.08 -16.03 3.07
C GLY A 155 14.81 -15.27 4.38
N ALA A 156 14.85 -13.93 4.39
CA ALA A 156 14.39 -13.15 5.53
C ALA A 156 12.87 -13.30 5.68
N PHE A 157 12.41 -13.33 6.94
CA PHE A 157 10.99 -13.37 7.26
C PHE A 157 10.44 -11.95 7.44
N GLY A 158 9.15 -11.75 7.28
CA GLY A 158 8.56 -10.43 7.56
C GLY A 158 7.12 -10.45 8.04
N VAL A 159 6.76 -9.40 8.75
CA VAL A 159 5.40 -9.14 9.23
C VAL A 159 5.01 -7.72 8.86
N VAL A 160 3.91 -7.58 8.11
CA VAL A 160 3.36 -6.28 7.72
C VAL A 160 1.89 -6.21 8.08
N HIS A 161 1.45 -5.09 8.65
CA HIS A 161 0.03 -4.88 8.97
C HIS A 161 -0.38 -3.42 8.82
N ALA A 162 -1.67 -3.21 8.61
CA ALA A 162 -2.32 -1.90 8.60
C ALA A 162 -3.78 -2.04 9.00
#